data_AF-A0A3M7LCZ2-F1
#
_entry.id   AF-A0A3M7LCZ2-F1
#
_cell.length_a   1.000
_cell.length_b   1.000
_cell.length_c   1.000
_cell.angle_alpha   90.00
_cell.angle_beta   90.00
_cell.angle_gamma   90.00
#
_symmetry.space_group_name_H-M   'P 1'
#
loop_
_entity.id
_entity.type
_entity.pdbx_description
1 polymer ?
#
loop_
_entity_poly.entity_id
_entity_poly.type
_entity_poly.pdbx_seq_one_letter_code
_entity_poly.pdbx_strand_id
1 'polypeptide(L)'
;MSTLLFIISAVLFQLPFATYQDTIRRFKRMQKYNPDKAFNYELENGKLSENTLLLFLVFVSGFIITLFPLYKGINLHWLTLIISNIICLYLVTPFIAFKLYPSELIYDRKMLLTKTFLYIIFGAIFYVVGNSLK
;
A
#
# COMPACT_ATOMS: atom_id res chain seq x y z
N MET A 1 0.70 24.15 5.29
CA MET A 1 0.63 23.35 4.04
C MET A 1 1.56 22.14 4.04
N SER A 2 2.81 22.26 4.51
CA SER A 2 3.79 21.17 4.56
C SER A 2 3.32 19.92 5.34
N THR A 3 2.66 20.08 6.49
CA THR A 3 2.12 18.96 7.29
C THR A 3 1.16 18.06 6.51
N LEU A 4 0.26 18.67 5.72
CA LEU A 4 -0.75 17.93 4.95
C LEU A 4 -0.07 17.13 3.83
N LEU A 5 0.97 17.69 3.20
CA LEU A 5 1.78 16.98 2.20
C LEU A 5 2.52 15.78 2.80
N PHE A 6 3.02 15.89 4.05
CA PHE A 6 3.62 14.74 4.75
C PHE A 6 2.58 13.66 5.07
N ILE A 7 1.37 14.03 5.49
CA ILE A 7 0.30 13.06 5.73
C ILE A 7 -0.08 12.34 4.42
N ILE A 8 -0.24 13.07 3.31
CA ILE A 8 -0.52 12.46 2.00
C ILE A 8 0.62 11.51 1.60
N SER A 9 1.87 11.94 1.76
CA SER A 9 3.05 11.12 1.49
C SER A 9 3.04 9.82 2.30
N ALA A 10 2.73 9.90 3.59
CA ALA A 10 2.61 8.72 4.45
C ALA A 10 1.50 7.76 3.98
N VAL A 11 0.31 8.28 3.65
CA VAL A 11 -0.79 7.46 3.12
C VAL A 11 -0.37 6.77 1.82
N LEU A 12 0.27 7.50 0.90
CA LEU A 12 0.75 6.94 -0.37
C LEU A 12 1.74 5.80 -0.16
N PHE A 13 2.67 5.91 0.81
CA PHE A 13 3.59 4.82 1.12
C PHE A 13 2.91 3.60 1.78
N GLN A 14 1.75 3.77 2.41
CA GLN A 14 0.96 2.66 2.96
C GLN A 14 0.04 1.98 1.93
N LEU A 15 -0.38 2.69 0.86
CA LEU A 15 -1.29 2.14 -0.16
C LEU A 15 -0.82 0.84 -0.83
N PRO A 16 0.47 0.62 -1.15
CA PRO A 16 0.95 -0.66 -1.65
C PRO A 16 0.53 -1.84 -0.77
N PHE A 17 0.62 -1.69 0.55
CA PHE A 17 0.22 -2.74 1.48
C PHE A 17 -1.28 -2.97 1.48
N ALA A 18 -2.08 -1.90 1.57
CA ALA A 18 -3.53 -2.03 1.61
C ALA A 18 -4.08 -2.64 0.30
N THR A 19 -3.53 -2.26 -0.85
CA THR A 19 -3.91 -2.83 -2.16
C THR A 19 -3.46 -4.28 -2.32
N TYR A 20 -2.27 -4.63 -1.82
CA TYR A 20 -1.81 -6.02 -1.75
C TYR A 20 -2.73 -6.90 -0.90
N GLN A 21 -3.07 -6.45 0.31
CA GLN A 21 -3.99 -7.17 1.20
C GLN A 21 -5.38 -7.33 0.59
N ASP A 22 -5.92 -6.29 -0.04
CA ASP A 22 -7.26 -6.40 -0.65
C ASP A 22 -7.26 -7.37 -1.84
N THR A 23 -6.18 -7.40 -2.62
CA THR A 23 -6.01 -8.35 -3.72
C THR A 23 -6.00 -9.79 -3.20
N ILE A 24 -5.23 -10.08 -2.14
CA ILE A 24 -5.23 -11.39 -1.49
C ILE A 24 -6.62 -11.75 -0.98
N ARG A 25 -7.30 -10.80 -0.31
CA ARG A 25 -8.62 -11.02 0.26
C ARG A 25 -9.64 -11.40 -0.82
N ARG A 26 -9.63 -10.68 -1.94
CA ARG A 26 -10.52 -10.96 -3.09
C ARG A 26 -10.17 -12.28 -3.76
N PHE A 27 -8.89 -12.60 -3.89
CA PHE A 27 -8.46 -13.88 -4.45
C PHE A 27 -8.90 -15.06 -3.56
N LYS A 28 -8.71 -14.99 -2.25
CA LYS A 28 -9.24 -15.99 -1.30
C LYS A 28 -10.75 -16.14 -1.39
N ARG A 29 -11.47 -15.02 -1.60
CA ARG A 29 -12.91 -15.06 -1.83
C ARG A 29 -13.24 -15.80 -3.14
N MET A 30 -12.53 -15.52 -4.22
CA MET A 30 -12.71 -16.24 -5.50
C MET A 30 -12.43 -17.73 -5.33
N GLN A 31 -11.34 -18.12 -4.66
CA GLN A 31 -11.03 -19.53 -4.37
C GLN A 31 -12.17 -20.23 -3.62
N LYS A 32 -12.81 -19.54 -2.67
CA LYS A 32 -13.91 -20.11 -1.87
C LYS A 32 -15.21 -20.27 -2.67
N TYR A 33 -15.56 -19.30 -3.50
CA TYR A 33 -16.87 -19.23 -4.16
C TYR A 33 -16.85 -19.69 -5.63
N ASN A 34 -15.70 -19.68 -6.29
CA ASN A 34 -15.54 -20.05 -7.70
C ASN A 34 -14.11 -20.61 -7.97
N PRO A 35 -13.84 -21.85 -7.54
CA PRO A 35 -12.48 -22.42 -7.54
C PRO A 35 -11.91 -22.59 -8.95
N ASP A 36 -12.72 -22.96 -9.95
CA ASP A 36 -12.26 -23.12 -11.33
C ASP A 36 -11.75 -21.80 -11.91
N LYS A 37 -12.47 -20.71 -11.65
CA LYS A 37 -12.04 -19.36 -12.04
C LYS A 37 -10.74 -18.96 -11.33
N ALA A 38 -10.59 -19.30 -10.04
CA ALA A 38 -9.38 -19.01 -9.29
C ALA A 38 -8.16 -19.78 -9.83
N PHE A 39 -8.35 -21.05 -10.21
CA PHE A 39 -7.31 -21.86 -10.82
C PHE A 39 -6.84 -21.27 -12.15
N ASN A 40 -7.76 -20.93 -13.06
CA ASN A 40 -7.42 -20.30 -14.33
C ASN A 40 -6.70 -18.96 -14.13
N TYR A 41 -7.17 -18.14 -13.19
CA TYR A 41 -6.52 -16.87 -12.85
C TYR A 41 -5.07 -17.07 -12.38
N GLU A 42 -4.83 -18.04 -11.51
CA GLU A 42 -3.49 -18.34 -10.98
C GLU A 42 -2.56 -18.91 -12.07
N LEU A 43 -3.11 -19.68 -13.01
CA LEU A 43 -2.38 -20.21 -14.16
C LEU A 43 -1.93 -19.10 -15.12
N GLU A 44 -2.80 -18.12 -15.37
CA GLU A 44 -2.53 -16.99 -16.26
C GLU A 44 -1.59 -15.95 -15.63
N ASN A 45 -1.75 -15.68 -14.33
CA ASN A 45 -1.10 -14.55 -13.66
C ASN A 45 0.06 -14.96 -12.73
N GLY A 46 0.19 -16.26 -12.45
CA GLY A 46 1.10 -16.81 -11.44
C GLY A 46 0.65 -16.51 -10.01
N LYS A 47 1.36 -17.07 -9.03
CA LYS A 47 1.10 -16.81 -7.61
C LYS A 47 1.63 -15.43 -7.21
N LEU A 48 0.76 -14.61 -6.62
CA LEU A 48 1.13 -13.33 -6.03
C LEU A 48 2.24 -13.46 -4.97
N SER A 49 2.22 -14.55 -4.19
CA SER A 49 3.20 -14.82 -3.13
C SER A 49 4.61 -15.12 -3.64
N GLU A 50 4.77 -15.48 -4.91
CA GLU A 50 6.08 -15.79 -5.50
C GLU A 50 6.84 -14.53 -5.95
N ASN A 51 6.19 -13.36 -5.97
CA ASN A 51 6.86 -12.11 -6.32
C ASN A 51 7.57 -11.49 -5.11
N THR A 52 8.80 -11.94 -4.85
CA THR A 52 9.66 -11.46 -3.76
C THR A 52 9.92 -9.96 -3.81
N LEU A 53 10.14 -9.39 -5.00
CA LEU A 53 10.36 -7.97 -5.19
C LEU A 53 9.13 -7.16 -4.79
N LEU A 54 7.94 -7.60 -5.20
CA LEU A 54 6.70 -6.93 -4.82
C LEU A 54 6.47 -6.97 -3.31
N LEU A 55 6.64 -8.14 -2.69
CA LEU A 55 6.52 -8.30 -1.24
C LEU A 55 7.49 -7.38 -0.49
N PHE A 56 8.73 -7.31 -0.96
CA PHE A 56 9.75 -6.43 -0.40
C PHE A 56 9.35 -4.95 -0.52
N LEU A 57 8.93 -4.50 -1.71
CA LEU A 57 8.49 -3.12 -1.92
C LEU A 57 7.29 -2.76 -1.04
N VAL A 58 6.29 -3.65 -0.95
CA VAL A 58 5.11 -3.46 -0.11
C VAL A 58 5.50 -3.32 1.37
N PHE A 59 6.38 -4.19 1.85
CA PHE A 59 6.85 -4.15 3.24
C PHE A 59 7.65 -2.88 3.53
N VAL A 60 8.66 -2.59 2.72
CA VAL A 60 9.57 -1.45 2.93
C VAL A 60 8.81 -0.13 2.81
N SER A 61 7.94 0.02 1.81
CA SER A 61 7.13 1.24 1.67
C SER A 61 6.22 1.45 2.87
N GLY A 62 5.38 0.46 3.20
CA GLY A 62 4.38 0.59 4.27
C GLY A 62 4.97 0.75 5.66
N PHE A 63 5.99 -0.04 6.02
CA PHE A 63 6.49 -0.10 7.39
C PHE A 63 7.69 0.81 7.66
N ILE A 64 8.58 0.99 6.69
CA ILE A 64 9.85 1.69 6.89
C ILE A 64 9.77 3.10 6.33
N ILE A 65 9.49 3.23 5.02
CA ILE A 65 9.53 4.54 4.34
C ILE A 65 8.43 5.47 4.87
N THR A 66 7.25 4.96 5.21
CA THR A 66 6.16 5.76 5.80
C THR A 66 6.56 6.49 7.09
N LEU A 67 7.53 5.98 7.86
CA LEU A 67 7.89 6.61 9.14
C LEU A 67 8.53 7.99 8.96
N PHE A 68 9.25 8.23 7.86
CA PHE A 68 9.89 9.51 7.58
C PHE A 68 8.89 10.68 7.43
N PRO A 69 7.86 10.59 6.56
CA PRO A 69 6.82 11.61 6.49
C PRO A 69 6.03 11.71 7.80
N LEU A 70 5.70 10.59 8.46
CA LEU A 70 4.97 10.64 9.73
C LEU A 70 5.74 11.40 10.83
N TYR A 71 7.05 11.17 10.94
CA TYR A 71 7.92 11.90 11.86
C TYR A 71 7.90 13.41 11.57
N LYS A 72 8.05 13.79 10.30
CA LYS A 72 8.04 15.21 9.88
C LYS A 72 6.68 15.89 10.02
N GLY A 73 5.58 15.14 9.91
CA GLY A 73 4.21 15.66 9.94
C GLY A 73 3.63 15.78 11.35
N ILE A 74 3.83 14.79 12.22
CA ILE A 74 3.18 14.71 13.53
C ILE A 74 4.14 15.06 14.67
N ASN A 75 5.46 14.95 14.45
CA ASN A 75 6.51 15.28 15.42
C ASN A 75 6.34 14.58 16.78
N LEU A 76 6.04 13.27 16.75
CA LEU A 76 5.92 12.42 17.93
C LEU A 76 7.19 11.61 18.19
N HIS A 77 7.29 11.03 19.39
CA HIS A 77 8.33 10.08 19.72
C HIS A 77 8.29 8.84 18.81
N TRP A 78 9.44 8.29 18.46
CA TRP A 78 9.59 7.20 17.49
C TRP A 78 8.74 5.96 17.79
N LEU A 79 8.68 5.55 19.05
CA LEU A 79 7.88 4.40 19.46
C LEU A 79 6.38 4.62 19.22
N THR A 80 5.88 5.82 19.52
CA THR A 80 4.48 6.20 19.28
C THR A 80 4.19 6.27 17.78
N LEU A 81 5.15 6.75 16.97
CA LEU A 81 5.04 6.76 15.52
C LEU A 81 4.93 5.35 14.93
N ILE A 82 5.78 4.41 15.38
CA ILE A 82 5.73 3.02 14.92
C ILE A 82 4.37 2.39 15.23
N ILE A 83 3.88 2.54 16.46
CA ILE A 83 2.56 2.01 16.86
C ILE A 83 1.45 2.66 16.01
N SER A 84 1.48 3.99 15.87
CA SER A 84 0.48 4.71 15.06
C SER A 84 0.52 4.31 13.59
N ASN A 85 1.71 4.05 13.03
CA ASN A 85 1.88 3.59 11.66
C ASN A 85 1.20 2.23 11.49
N ILE A 86 1.47 1.27 12.37
CA ILE A 86 0.85 -0.06 12.35
C ILE A 86 -0.68 0.06 12.42
N ILE A 87 -1.20 0.85 13.37
CA ILE A 87 -2.64 1.07 13.52
C ILE A 87 -3.23 1.64 12.22
N CYS A 88 -2.60 2.66 11.63
CA CYS A 88 -3.06 3.24 10.37
C CYS A 88 -3.06 2.20 9.24
N LEU A 89 -1.98 1.43 9.13
CA LEU A 89 -1.75 0.43 8.09
C LEU A 89 -2.86 -0.63 8.04
N TYR A 90 -3.35 -1.08 9.20
CA TYR A 90 -4.36 -2.12 9.30
C TYR A 90 -5.80 -1.60 9.44
N LEU A 91 -5.99 -0.40 10.00
CA LEU A 91 -7.33 0.13 10.25
C LEU A 91 -7.74 1.24 9.29
N VAL A 92 -6.85 2.20 9.00
CA VAL A 92 -7.22 3.42 8.26
C VAL A 92 -6.98 3.25 6.76
N THR A 93 -5.77 2.85 6.37
CA THR A 93 -5.36 2.73 4.97
C THR A 93 -6.26 1.78 4.16
N PRO A 94 -6.79 0.66 4.70
CA PRO A 94 -7.72 -0.19 3.96
C PRO A 94 -9.01 0.51 3.53
N PHE A 95 -9.56 1.44 4.33
CA PHE A 95 -10.74 2.21 3.92
C PHE A 95 -10.43 3.17 2.75
N ILE A 96 -9.25 3.79 2.77
CA ILE A 96 -8.78 4.67 1.69
C ILE A 96 -8.53 3.84 0.42
N ALA A 97 -7.83 2.71 0.57
CA ALA A 97 -7.54 1.81 -0.53
C ALA A 97 -8.82 1.23 -1.16
N PHE A 98 -9.84 0.91 -0.36
CA PHE A 98 -11.13 0.42 -0.86
C PHE A 98 -11.77 1.39 -1.85
N LYS A 99 -11.67 2.70 -1.61
CA LYS A 99 -12.21 3.72 -2.52
C LYS A 99 -11.40 3.86 -3.82
N LEU A 100 -10.10 3.61 -3.76
CA LEU A 100 -9.17 3.70 -4.89
C LEU A 100 -9.08 2.41 -5.71
N TYR A 101 -9.42 1.28 -5.10
CA TYR A 101 -9.32 -0.04 -5.68
C TYR A 101 -10.67 -0.43 -6.32
N PRO A 102 -10.74 -0.69 -7.64
CA PRO A 102 -11.98 -0.95 -8.35
C PRO A 102 -12.70 -2.19 -7.80
N SER A 103 -14.02 -2.13 -7.59
CA SER A 103 -14.81 -3.14 -6.88
C SER A 103 -14.83 -4.52 -7.53
N GLU A 104 -14.67 -4.61 -8.85
CA GLU A 104 -14.86 -5.85 -9.61
C GLU A 104 -13.55 -6.51 -10.07
N LEU A 105 -12.41 -5.86 -9.83
CA LEU A 105 -11.13 -6.35 -10.33
C LEU A 105 -10.32 -7.10 -9.25
N ILE A 106 -9.55 -8.10 -9.66
CA ILE A 106 -8.42 -8.65 -8.89
C ILE A 106 -7.17 -8.25 -9.66
N TYR A 107 -6.25 -7.55 -9.00
CA TYR A 107 -5.04 -7.05 -9.63
C TYR A 107 -4.10 -8.23 -9.88
N ASP A 108 -3.65 -8.35 -11.13
CA ASP A 108 -2.56 -9.26 -11.47
C ASP A 108 -1.23 -8.75 -10.89
N ARG A 109 -0.22 -9.62 -10.96
CA ARG A 109 1.11 -9.31 -10.44
C ARG A 109 1.70 -8.06 -11.07
N LYS A 110 1.55 -7.88 -12.39
CA LYS A 110 2.14 -6.74 -13.12
C LYS A 110 1.44 -5.45 -12.71
N MET A 111 0.11 -5.43 -12.70
CA MET A 111 -0.60 -4.21 -12.35
C MET A 111 -0.38 -3.82 -10.89
N LEU A 112 -0.33 -4.79 -9.97
CA LEU A 112 -0.06 -4.50 -8.56
C LEU A 112 1.36 -3.96 -8.35
N LEU A 113 2.33 -4.47 -9.10
CA LEU A 113 3.69 -3.93 -9.14
C LEU A 113 3.71 -2.49 -9.67
N THR A 114 3.06 -2.23 -10.82
CA THR A 114 3.00 -0.90 -11.42
C THR A 114 2.35 0.11 -10.48
N LYS A 115 1.23 -0.25 -9.84
CA LYS A 115 0.55 0.59 -8.85
C LYS A 115 1.45 0.84 -7.63
N THR A 116 2.14 -0.17 -7.14
CA THR A 116 3.11 -0.04 -6.04
C THR A 116 4.19 1.00 -6.37
N PHE A 117 4.80 0.92 -7.56
CA PHE A 117 5.77 1.92 -8.00
C PHE A 117 5.17 3.32 -8.09
N LEU A 118 3.97 3.46 -8.67
CA LEU A 118 3.30 4.75 -8.76
C LEU A 118 3.05 5.37 -7.38
N TYR A 119 2.54 4.58 -6.42
CA TYR A 119 2.32 5.06 -5.06
C TYR A 119 3.61 5.50 -4.38
N ILE A 120 4.71 4.75 -4.53
CA ILE A 120 6.01 5.10 -3.99
C ILE A 120 6.55 6.39 -4.62
N ILE A 121 6.50 6.52 -5.94
CA ILE A 121 6.97 7.70 -6.67
C ILE A 121 6.18 8.94 -6.24
N PHE A 122 4.85 8.86 -6.22
CA PHE A 122 4.04 9.97 -5.75
C PHE A 122 4.30 10.28 -4.28
N GLY A 123 4.42 9.26 -3.42
CA GLY A 123 4.77 9.44 -2.02
C GLY A 123 6.07 10.22 -1.82
N ALA A 124 7.10 9.90 -2.63
CA ALA A 124 8.38 10.60 -2.63
C ALA A 124 8.25 12.05 -3.12
N ILE A 125 7.50 12.29 -4.20
CA ILE A 125 7.25 13.66 -4.71
C ILE A 125 6.59 14.52 -3.63
N PHE A 126 5.52 14.03 -3.00
CA PHE A 126 4.83 14.74 -1.92
C PHE A 126 5.74 15.00 -0.71
N TYR A 127 6.63 14.06 -0.38
CA TYR A 127 7.62 14.24 0.69
C TYR A 127 8.62 15.36 0.37
N VAL A 128 9.17 15.36 -0.85
CA VAL A 128 10.16 16.37 -1.28
C VAL A 128 9.53 17.75 -1.35
N VAL A 129 8.34 17.88 -1.95
CA VAL A 129 7.60 19.16 -2.00
C VAL A 129 7.21 19.64 -0.60
N GLY A 130 6.82 18.73 0.29
CA GLY A 130 6.55 19.06 1.70
C GLY A 130 7.77 19.64 2.42
N ASN A 131 8.98 19.19 2.08
CA ASN A 131 10.23 19.72 2.63
C ASN A 131 10.69 21.03 1.96
N SER A 132 10.36 21.28 0.70
CA SER A 132 10.74 22.54 0.03
C SER A 132 9.84 23.72 0.39
N LEU A 133 8.65 23.46 0.92
CA LEU A 133 7.69 24.46 1.40
C LEU A 133 7.83 24.75 2.91
N LYS A 134 8.91 24.28 3.53
CA LYS A 134 9.22 24.53 4.95
C LYS A 134 9.97 25.84 5.14
#